data_AF-A0A067NQK5-F1
#
_entry.id   AF-A0A067NQK5-F1
#
_cell.length_a   1.000
_cell.length_b   1.000
_cell.length_c   1.000
_cell.angle_alpha   90.00
_cell.angle_beta   90.00
_cell.angle_gamma   90.00
#
_symmetry.space_group_name_H-M   'P 1'
#
loop_
_entity.id
_entity.type
_entity.pdbx_description
1 polymer ?
#
loop_
_entity_poly.entity_id
_entity_poly.type
_entity_poly.pdbx_seq_one_letter_code
_entity_poly.pdbx_strand_id
1 'polypeptide(L)' 'KFMPCFDGPYEIIHCFPECSTYTLLMPNSPGVFPAIHASQLHHFVANDSDLFPSRELEQLEAVQIDGTGKEEWFVEKIIN' A
#
# COMPACT_ATOMS: atom_id res chain seq x y z
N LYS A 1 -20.59 8.00 4.53
CA LYS A 1 -20.43 6.62 4.01
C LYS A 1 -19.10 6.56 3.29
N PHE A 2 -18.18 5.68 3.68
CA PHE A 2 -16.89 5.56 3.01
C PHE A 2 -17.04 4.89 1.64
N MET A 3 -16.25 5.37 0.68
CA MET A 3 -16.10 4.72 -0.62
C MET A 3 -15.19 3.49 -0.44
N PRO A 4 -15.46 2.37 -1.12
CA PRO A 4 -14.51 1.25 -1.17
C PRO A 4 -13.16 1.77 -1.69
N CYS A 5 -12.10 1.55 -0.92
CA CYS A 5 -10.73 1.85 -1.30
C CYS A 5 -9.98 0.51 -1.38
N PHE A 6 -9.26 0.29 -2.48
CA PHE A 6 -8.37 -0.86 -2.60
C PHE A 6 -7.08 -0.56 -1.84
N ASP A 7 -6.58 -1.56 -1.12
CA ASP A 7 -5.33 -1.47 -0.40
C ASP A 7 -4.24 -2.23 -1.15
N GLY A 8 -3.07 -1.59 -1.26
CA GLY A 8 -1.83 -2.14 -1.80
C GLY A 8 -1.86 -2.62 -3.26
N PRO A 9 -0.68 -2.70 -3.89
CA PRO A 9 -0.39 -3.84 -4.73
C PRO A 9 0.00 -5.02 -3.84
N TYR A 10 -0.70 -6.14 -3.99
CA TYR A 10 -0.35 -7.41 -3.36
C TYR A 10 0.02 -8.45 -4.43
N GLU A 11 1.04 -9.25 -4.15
CA GLU A 11 1.41 -10.36 -5.03
C GLU A 11 0.49 -11.57 -4.77
N ILE A 12 0.13 -12.28 -5.83
CA ILE A 12 -0.64 -13.53 -5.72
C ILE A 12 0.33 -14.70 -5.53
N ILE A 13 0.17 -15.46 -4.45
CA ILE A 13 1.00 -16.64 -4.15
C ILE A 13 0.35 -17.95 -4.59
N HIS A 14 -0.99 -18.01 -4.58
CA HIS A 14 -1.75 -19.19 -5.03
C HIS A 14 -3.01 -18.77 -5.77
N CYS A 15 -3.36 -19.52 -6.81
CA CYS A 15 -4.54 -19.32 -7.64
C CYS A 15 -5.46 -20.54 -7.57
N PHE A 16 -6.75 -20.31 -7.35
CA PHE A 16 -7.82 -21.31 -7.38
C PHE A 16 -8.93 -20.85 -8.34
N PRO A 17 -8.70 -20.87 -9.67
CA PRO A 17 -9.63 -20.34 -10.65
C PRO A 17 -11.01 -21.02 -10.61
N GLU A 18 -11.06 -22.31 -10.28
CA GLU A 18 -12.28 -23.10 -10.12
C GLU A 18 -13.23 -22.53 -9.07
N CYS A 19 -12.67 -21.91 -8.03
CA CYS A 19 -13.41 -21.24 -6.95
C CYS A 19 -13.31 -19.70 -7.05
N SER A 20 -12.74 -19.17 -8.14
CA SER A 20 -12.47 -17.73 -8.31
C SER A 20 -11.78 -17.10 -7.09
N THR A 21 -10.84 -17.80 -6.47
CA THR A 21 -10.21 -17.39 -5.21
C THR A 21 -8.69 -17.37 -5.35
N TYR A 22 -8.04 -16.42 -4.70
CA TYR A 22 -6.58 -16.22 -4.76
C TYR A 22 -6.04 -15.97 -3.36
N THR A 23 -4.82 -16.45 -3.10
CA THR A 23 -4.10 -16.12 -1.86
C THR A 23 -3.09 -15.03 -2.16
N LEU A 24 -3.07 -13.99 -1.32
CA LEU A 24 -2.17 -12.84 -1.46
C LEU A 24 -0.99 -12.94 -0.48
N LEU A 25 0.18 -12.44 -0.89
CA LEU A 25 1.31 -12.18 0.00
C LEU A 25 1.08 -10.87 0.74
N MET A 26 0.75 -10.94 2.04
CA MET A 26 0.52 -9.76 2.87
C MET A 26 1.67 -9.56 3.87
N PRO A 27 2.75 -8.86 3.52
CA PRO A 27 3.92 -8.69 4.39
C PRO A 27 3.60 -7.93 5.68
N ASN A 28 2.59 -7.05 5.65
CA ASN A 28 2.14 -6.28 6.80
C ASN A 28 1.25 -7.09 7.77
N SER A 29 0.92 -8.34 7.43
CA SER A 29 0.08 -9.23 8.25
C SER A 29 0.62 -10.65 8.22
N PRO A 30 1.83 -10.87 8.76
CA PRO A 30 2.48 -12.17 8.74
C PRO A 30 1.61 -13.22 9.46
N GLY A 31 1.35 -14.35 8.79
CA GLY A 31 0.51 -15.44 9.30
C GLY A 31 -0.96 -15.37 8.90
N VAL A 32 -1.40 -14.30 8.24
CA VAL A 32 -2.71 -14.22 7.59
C VAL A 32 -2.53 -14.65 6.14
N PHE A 33 -3.17 -15.75 5.75
CA PHE A 33 -3.23 -16.24 4.37
C PHE A 33 -4.67 -16.12 3.88
N PRO A 34 -5.17 -14.90 3.60
CA PRO A 34 -6.56 -14.76 3.25
C PRO A 34 -6.75 -15.28 1.82
N ALA A 35 -7.64 -16.24 1.68
CA ALA A 35 -8.18 -16.64 0.40
C ALA A 35 -9.23 -15.60 0.00
N ILE A 36 -8.89 -14.71 -0.94
CA ILE A 36 -9.72 -13.59 -1.38
C ILE A 36 -10.42 -13.94 -2.70
N HIS A 37 -11.73 -13.67 -2.77
CA HIS A 37 -12.49 -13.90 -4.00
C HIS A 37 -12.17 -12.84 -5.06
N ALA A 38 -12.14 -13.24 -6.33
CA ALA A 38 -11.78 -12.42 -7.49
C ALA A 38 -12.54 -11.08 -7.55
N SER A 39 -13.80 -11.06 -7.11
CA SER A 39 -14.64 -9.84 -7.10
C SER A 39 -14.15 -8.74 -6.16
N GLN A 40 -13.24 -9.07 -5.23
CA GLN A 40 -12.63 -8.13 -4.29
C GLN A 40 -11.23 -7.70 -4.73
N LEU A 41 -10.73 -8.25 -5.84
CA LEU A 41 -9.42 -7.95 -6.38
C LEU A 41 -9.55 -6.99 -7.57
N HIS A 42 -8.52 -6.15 -7.73
CA HIS A 42 -8.34 -5.35 -8.93
C HIS A 42 -6.91 -5.55 -9.43
N HIS A 43 -6.74 -5.63 -10.74
CA HIS A 43 -5.40 -5.71 -11.32
C HIS A 43 -4.68 -4.38 -11.08
N PHE A 44 -3.55 -4.43 -10.40
CA PHE A 44 -2.73 -3.24 -10.20
C PHE A 44 -2.04 -2.85 -11.51
N VAL A 45 -2.20 -1.60 -11.92
CA VAL A 45 -1.49 -1.02 -13.06
C VAL A 45 -0.66 0.14 -12.52
N ALA A 46 0.66 0.04 -12.64
CA ALA A 46 1.57 1.10 -12.23
C ALA A 46 1.26 2.39 -13.02
N ASN A 47 1.40 3.53 -12.36
CA ASN A 47 1.20 4.81 -13.03
C ASN A 47 2.31 5.03 -14.07
N ASP A 48 1.93 5.45 -15.26
CA ASP A 48 2.85 5.96 -16.28
C ASP A 48 2.97 7.47 -16.07
N SER A 49 4.13 7.94 -15.61
CA SER A 49 4.36 9.34 -15.27
C SER A 49 4.49 10.25 -16.50
N ASP A 50 4.89 9.71 -17.66
CA ASP A 50 4.97 10.47 -18.92
C ASP A 50 3.56 10.80 -19.43
N LEU A 51 2.62 9.86 -19.26
CA LEU A 51 1.23 10.04 -19.70
C LEU A 51 0.33 10.68 -18.65
N PHE A 52 0.57 10.40 -17.37
CA PHE A 52 -0.28 10.83 -16.25
C PHE A 52 0.53 11.39 -15.07
N PRO A 53 1.25 12.51 -15.26
CA PRO A 53 2.07 13.10 -14.21
C PRO A 53 1.23 13.54 -12.99
N SER A 54 -0.04 13.91 -13.18
CA SER A 54 -0.93 14.32 -12.09
C SER A 54 -1.40 13.18 -11.18
N ARG A 55 -1.11 11.91 -11.53
CA ARG A 55 -1.43 10.74 -10.70
C ARG A 55 -0.28 10.32 -9.80
N GLU A 56 0.91 10.86 -10.06
CA GLU A 56 2.04 10.66 -9.19
C GLU A 56 1.80 11.44 -7.90
N LEU A 57 1.98 10.77 -6.76
CA LEU A 57 1.90 11.45 -5.47
C LEU A 57 3.10 12.38 -5.37
N GLU A 58 2.87 13.63 -4.96
CA GLU A 58 3.98 14.51 -4.58
C GLU A 58 4.79 13.81 -3.49
N GLN A 59 5.99 13.37 -3.86
CA GLN A 59 6.93 12.84 -2.89
C GLN A 59 7.38 14.03 -2.05
N LEU A 60 6.87 14.11 -0.82
CA LEU A 60 7.32 15.13 0.12
C LEU A 60 8.84 15.02 0.25
N GLU A 61 9.54 16.09 -0.11
CA GLU A 61 10.96 16.17 0.14
C GLU A 61 11.20 16.00 1.65
N ALA A 62 12.30 15.32 2.00
CA ALA A 62 12.71 15.24 3.40
C ALA A 62 12.83 16.66 3.95
N VAL A 63 12.19 16.92 5.10
CA VAL A 63 12.28 18.22 5.77
C VAL A 63 13.76 18.55 5.98
N GLN A 64 14.24 19.59 5.30
CA GLN A 64 15.57 20.13 5.58
C GLN A 64 15.45 20.90 6.89
N ILE A 65 16.14 20.42 7.94
CA ILE A 65 16.25 21.15 9.19
C ILE A 65 17.25 22.28 8.93
N ASP A 66 16.74 23.42 8.47
CA ASP A 66 17.50 24.67 8.43
C ASP A 66 18.06 24.87 9.84
N GLY A 67 19.37 25.12 9.97
CA GLY A 67 20.14 25.15 11.24
C GLY A 67 19.67 26.14 12.34
N THR A 68 18.42 26.61 12.28
CA THR A 68 17.64 27.28 13.32
C THR A 68 16.69 26.29 14.04
N GLY A 69 17.07 25.00 14.04
CA GLY A 69 16.24 23.82 14.29
C GLY A 69 15.21 23.94 15.41
N LYS A 70 13.94 23.68 15.07
CA LYS A 70 13.08 22.96 16.01
C LYS A 70 13.57 21.52 16.02
N GLU A 71 14.07 21.07 17.16
CA GLU A 71 14.47 19.68 17.35
C GLU A 71 13.29 18.76 17.04
N GLU A 72 13.43 17.95 15.99
CA GLU A 72 12.54 16.83 15.74
C GLU A 72 13.01 15.65 16.60
N TRP A 73 12.09 15.10 17.40
CA TRP A 73 12.37 13.97 18.27
C TRP A 73 11.99 12.68 17.57
N PHE A 74 12.93 11.75 17.47
CA PHE A 74 12.64 10.40 16.99
C PHE A 74 11.73 9.70 18.00
N VAL A 75 10.53 9.29 17.57
CA VAL A 75 9.62 8.51 18.40
C VAL A 75 9.99 7.04 18.28
N GLU A 76 10.72 6.52 19.27
CA GLU A 76 11.13 5.11 19.30
C GLU A 76 9.96 4.13 19.41
N LYS A 77 8.90 4.52 20.14
CA LYS A 77 7.74 3.66 20.37
C LYS A 77 6.53 4.47 20.82
N ILE A 78 5.39 4.22 20.19
CA ILE A 78 4.08 4.66 20.69
C ILE A 78 3.56 3.56 21.62
N ILE A 79 3.29 3.91 22.88
CA ILE A 79 2.72 2.98 23.86
C ILE A 79 1.20 3.12 23.81
N ASN A 80 0.50 1.99 23.72
CA ASN A 80 -0.96 1.91 23.76
C ASN A 80 -1.40 1.19 25.03
#